data_AF-A0A7Y2VME4-F1
#
_entry.id   AF-A0A7Y2VME4-F1
#
_cell.length_a   1.000
_cell.length_b   1.000
_cell.length_c   1.000
_cell.angle_alpha   90.00
_cell.angle_beta   90.00
_cell.angle_gamma   90.00
#
_symmetry.space_group_name_H-M   'P 1'
#
loop_
_entity.id
_entity.type
_entity.pdbx_description
1 polymer ?
#
loop_
_entity_poly.entity_id
_entity_poly.type
_entity_poly.pdbx_seq_one_letter_code
_entity_poly.pdbx_strand_id
1 'polypeptide(L)'
;TRAEQAGHHSDLWEYDLNYLCCEAGKFAKLQVQDPMWELQYAYHFDASLYGAFLRKYSEQRGVKRTEGLIEEVNINGESGHVESLVLQGGQVIDGDFFVDCSGIRGLLIHQKLGTGYDDWSHWLPCDRAMAVPSERFEKTVPFTRAIAHPAGWQWRIPLQHRNGNGLVYSSNHCSDDQAADILMNNLESEPLGEPKIIRYRTGRTRKQWNRNVVSVGLSSGFLEPLESTSIYLIQSAVVRLLHLFPHAGVTPDLVDEYNRQSQVEYEQIRDFIILHYYLNERDDSHFWRDARNMDVPERITQKIALFRSNGSLFRDQIDIFLEPSWLQVMLGQGVLPQDYHPIAGSLSDAQLRDKLANTLKLKKEPLPKMPDHDRFLELYGGG
;
A
#
# COMPACT_ATOMS: atom_id res chain seq x y z
N THR A 1 15.70 -17.63 -18.17
CA THR A 1 16.66 -17.79 -17.03
C THR A 1 17.69 -18.86 -17.34
N ARG A 2 18.79 -18.97 -16.56
CA ARG A 2 19.75 -20.10 -16.69
C ARG A 2 19.06 -21.46 -16.54
N ALA A 3 18.13 -21.57 -15.60
CA ALA A 3 17.39 -22.79 -15.34
C ALA A 3 16.58 -23.25 -16.57
N GLU A 4 15.86 -22.32 -17.21
CA GLU A 4 15.10 -22.60 -18.44
C GLU A 4 16.01 -23.05 -19.59
N GLN A 5 17.17 -22.41 -19.76
CA GLN A 5 18.15 -22.82 -20.79
C GLN A 5 18.70 -24.24 -20.55
N ALA A 6 18.77 -24.68 -19.29
CA ALA A 6 19.16 -26.03 -18.90
C ALA A 6 17.98 -27.05 -18.93
N GLY A 7 16.79 -26.63 -19.39
CA GLY A 7 15.60 -27.49 -19.49
C GLY A 7 14.82 -27.64 -18.18
N HIS A 8 14.99 -26.71 -17.23
CA HIS A 8 14.20 -26.66 -15.98
C HIS A 8 13.03 -25.70 -16.10
N HIS A 9 11.82 -26.22 -15.87
CA HIS A 9 10.56 -25.49 -15.97
C HIS A 9 9.85 -25.36 -14.62
N SER A 10 10.60 -25.09 -13.55
CA SER A 10 10.00 -24.75 -12.25
C SER A 10 9.54 -23.30 -12.25
N ASP A 11 8.38 -23.03 -11.65
CA ASP A 11 7.89 -21.66 -11.50
C ASP A 11 8.64 -20.93 -10.38
N LEU A 12 8.87 -19.62 -10.54
CA LEU A 12 9.45 -18.77 -9.50
C LEU A 12 8.67 -18.90 -8.18
N TRP A 13 7.33 -18.95 -8.29
CA TRP A 13 6.43 -18.97 -7.14
C TRP A 13 6.63 -20.19 -6.25
N GLU A 14 7.12 -21.32 -6.79
CA GLU A 14 7.40 -22.51 -6.01
C GLU A 14 8.60 -22.35 -5.05
N TYR A 15 9.42 -21.30 -5.24
CA TYR A 15 10.55 -20.97 -4.38
C TYR A 15 10.19 -19.93 -3.31
N ASP A 16 8.94 -19.46 -3.28
CA ASP A 16 8.44 -18.49 -2.32
C ASP A 16 7.56 -19.19 -1.27
N LEU A 17 8.00 -19.19 -0.01
CA LEU A 17 7.25 -19.82 1.08
C LEU A 17 5.95 -19.06 1.38
N ASN A 18 5.93 -17.73 1.24
CA ASN A 18 4.72 -16.93 1.40
C ASN A 18 3.67 -17.31 0.35
N TYR A 19 4.08 -17.41 -0.92
CA TYR A 19 3.18 -17.87 -1.99
C TYR A 19 2.62 -19.26 -1.70
N LEU A 20 3.48 -20.22 -1.35
CA LEU A 20 3.07 -21.59 -1.03
C LEU A 20 2.09 -21.66 0.15
N CYS A 21 2.30 -20.85 1.19
CA CYS A 21 1.38 -20.73 2.33
C CYS A 21 0.02 -20.14 1.91
N CYS A 22 0.03 -19.12 1.05
CA CYS A 22 -1.17 -18.50 0.51
C CYS A 22 -2.02 -19.50 -0.29
N GLU A 23 -1.40 -20.22 -1.24
CA GLU A 23 -2.07 -21.25 -2.04
C GLU A 23 -2.61 -22.40 -1.18
N ALA A 24 -1.88 -22.78 -0.13
CA ALA A 24 -2.31 -23.82 0.80
C ALA A 24 -3.36 -23.37 1.82
N GLY A 25 -3.65 -22.07 1.93
CA GLY A 25 -4.53 -21.52 2.96
C GLY A 25 -4.01 -21.70 4.40
N LYS A 26 -2.68 -21.65 4.57
CA LYS A 26 -1.99 -21.97 5.83
C LYS A 26 -1.21 -20.78 6.37
N PHE A 27 -1.07 -20.71 7.70
CA PHE A 27 -0.24 -19.72 8.35
C PHE A 27 0.28 -20.20 9.70
N ALA A 28 1.52 -19.85 10.03
CA ALA A 28 2.09 -20.02 11.36
C ALA A 28 3.13 -18.94 11.64
N LYS A 29 3.26 -18.52 12.90
CA LYS A 29 4.42 -17.75 13.33
C LYS A 29 5.63 -18.66 13.43
N LEU A 30 6.56 -18.53 12.49
CA LEU A 30 7.81 -19.29 12.49
C LEU A 30 8.90 -18.50 13.23
N GLN A 31 9.55 -19.15 14.20
CA GLN A 31 10.79 -18.65 14.78
C GLN A 31 11.95 -19.43 14.16
N VAL A 32 12.49 -18.90 13.07
CA VAL A 32 13.57 -19.53 12.30
C VAL A 32 14.80 -18.64 12.28
N GLN A 33 15.98 -19.25 12.27
CA GLN A 33 17.25 -18.53 12.09
C GLN A 33 17.68 -18.50 10.62
N ASP A 34 17.25 -19.47 9.83
CA ASP A 34 17.57 -19.57 8.42
C ASP A 34 16.55 -18.76 7.59
N PRO A 35 16.99 -17.75 6.82
CA PRO A 35 16.12 -16.97 5.92
C PRO A 35 15.35 -17.82 4.90
N MET A 36 15.81 -19.06 4.63
CA MET A 36 15.11 -20.01 3.76
C MET A 36 13.65 -20.24 4.18
N TRP A 37 13.35 -20.20 5.48
CA TRP A 37 12.01 -20.43 6.03
C TRP A 37 11.39 -19.18 6.67
N GLU A 38 11.99 -18.02 6.44
CA GLU A 38 11.43 -16.76 6.93
C GLU A 38 10.07 -16.52 6.27
N LEU A 39 9.05 -16.23 7.10
CA LEU A 39 7.69 -15.95 6.65
C LEU A 39 7.33 -14.53 7.11
N GLN A 40 7.52 -13.58 6.21
CA GLN A 40 7.15 -12.18 6.45
C GLN A 40 5.64 -12.01 6.32
N TYR A 41 5.00 -11.21 7.17
CA TYR A 41 3.54 -11.07 7.15
C TYR A 41 3.08 -9.70 7.62
N ALA A 42 1.85 -9.37 7.25
CA ALA A 42 1.11 -8.21 7.70
C ALA A 42 -0.29 -8.64 8.17
N TYR A 43 -1.23 -7.69 8.26
CA TYR A 43 -2.53 -7.91 8.88
C TYR A 43 -3.67 -7.37 8.04
N HIS A 44 -4.77 -8.12 8.00
CA HIS A 44 -6.10 -7.58 7.71
C HIS A 44 -6.78 -7.25 9.03
N PHE A 45 -7.28 -6.02 9.17
CA PHE A 45 -7.96 -5.59 10.39
C PHE A 45 -9.03 -4.55 10.10
N ASP A 46 -9.94 -4.40 11.05
CA ASP A 46 -10.92 -3.32 11.06
C ASP A 46 -10.24 -2.01 11.51
N ALA A 47 -10.08 -1.06 10.58
CA ALA A 47 -9.41 0.21 10.85
C ALA A 47 -10.12 1.05 11.92
N SER A 48 -11.45 0.95 12.05
CA SER A 48 -12.20 1.66 13.09
C SER A 48 -11.94 1.06 14.48
N LEU A 49 -11.91 -0.27 14.58
CA LEU A 49 -11.53 -0.95 15.83
C LEU A 49 -10.07 -0.68 16.20
N TYR A 50 -9.17 -0.66 15.21
CA TYR A 50 -7.78 -0.31 15.44
C TYR A 50 -7.62 1.15 15.93
N GLY A 51 -8.35 2.10 15.34
CA GLY A 51 -8.40 3.48 15.82
C GLY A 51 -8.91 3.60 17.25
N ALA A 52 -9.95 2.85 17.62
CA ALA A 52 -10.47 2.82 18.99
C ALA A 52 -9.46 2.21 19.98
N PHE A 53 -8.76 1.15 19.57
CA PHE A 53 -7.69 0.53 20.35
C PHE A 53 -6.55 1.53 20.61
N LEU A 54 -6.05 2.20 19.56
CA LEU A 54 -4.98 3.19 19.69
C LEU A 54 -5.42 4.41 20.52
N ARG A 55 -6.68 4.83 20.43
CA ARG A 55 -7.23 5.89 21.29
C ARG A 55 -7.09 5.51 22.78
N LYS A 56 -7.55 4.32 23.17
CA LYS A 56 -7.44 3.84 24.56
C LYS A 56 -5.99 3.79 25.02
N TYR A 57 -5.10 3.30 24.16
CA TYR A 57 -3.66 3.24 24.43
C TYR A 57 -3.04 4.63 24.66
N SER A 58 -3.45 5.63 23.87
CA SER A 58 -2.97 7.01 23.92
C SER A 58 -3.52 7.80 25.10
N GLU A 59 -4.81 7.67 25.42
CA GLU A 59 -5.44 8.34 26.57
C GLU A 59 -4.78 7.89 27.89
N GLN A 60 -4.40 6.60 28.01
CA GLN A 60 -3.64 6.07 29.15
C GLN A 60 -2.23 6.69 29.31
N ARG A 61 -1.71 7.33 28.26
CA ARG A 61 -0.40 7.99 28.23
C ARG A 61 -0.50 9.52 28.33
N GLY A 62 -1.68 10.02 28.67
CA GLY A 62 -1.90 11.45 28.92
C GLY A 62 -2.35 12.26 27.71
N VAL A 63 -2.64 11.63 26.56
CA VAL A 63 -3.27 12.34 25.45
C VAL A 63 -4.67 12.78 25.88
N LYS A 64 -4.94 14.08 25.77
CA LYS A 64 -6.25 14.67 26.06
C LYS A 64 -7.12 14.64 24.81
N ARG A 65 -8.31 14.05 24.93
CA ARG A 65 -9.33 14.13 23.88
C ARG A 65 -10.28 15.29 24.17
N THR A 66 -10.37 16.21 23.23
CA THR A 66 -11.43 17.22 23.18
C THR A 66 -12.38 16.86 22.04
N GLU A 67 -13.66 16.79 22.33
CA GLU A 67 -14.70 16.54 21.33
C GLU A 67 -15.27 17.87 20.83
N GLY A 68 -15.47 17.98 19.52
CA GLY A 68 -16.03 19.17 18.90
C GLY A 68 -15.64 19.28 17.42
N LEU A 69 -16.34 20.16 16.71
CA LEU A 69 -16.05 20.51 15.33
C LEU A 69 -15.23 21.80 15.29
N ILE A 70 -14.15 21.84 14.51
CA ILE A 70 -13.37 23.05 14.31
C ILE A 70 -14.13 24.01 13.39
N GLU A 71 -14.39 25.21 13.88
CA GLU A 71 -15.05 26.31 13.17
C GLU A 71 -14.04 27.26 12.56
N GLU A 72 -13.02 27.65 13.32
CA GLU A 72 -12.00 28.59 12.90
C GLU A 72 -10.59 28.11 13.27
N VAL A 73 -9.60 28.58 12.50
CA VAL A 73 -8.18 28.33 12.72
C VAL A 73 -7.49 29.69 12.65
N ASN A 74 -6.84 30.06 13.76
CA ASN A 74 -6.15 31.33 13.91
C ASN A 74 -4.70 31.19 13.43
N ILE A 75 -4.24 32.19 12.69
CA ILE A 75 -2.90 32.27 12.12
C ILE A 75 -2.19 33.49 12.70
N ASN A 76 -0.97 33.29 13.19
CA ASN A 76 -0.11 34.38 13.62
C ASN A 76 0.24 35.28 12.41
N GLY A 77 -0.04 36.58 12.51
CA GLY A 77 0.16 37.52 11.40
C GLY A 77 1.62 37.74 10.97
N GLU A 78 2.59 37.46 11.83
CA GLU A 78 4.02 37.70 11.55
C GLU A 78 4.72 36.44 11.03
N SER A 79 4.57 35.31 11.72
CA SER A 79 5.20 34.02 11.38
C SER A 79 4.38 33.20 10.36
N GLY A 80 3.08 33.45 10.26
CA GLY A 80 2.15 32.63 9.50
C GLY A 80 1.87 31.25 10.12
N HIS A 81 2.34 30.98 11.34
CA HIS A 81 2.06 29.74 12.07
C HIS A 81 0.59 29.63 12.46
N VAL A 82 0.08 28.41 12.58
CA VAL A 82 -1.19 28.16 13.27
C VAL A 82 -0.97 28.40 14.76
N GLU A 83 -1.83 29.20 15.40
CA GLU A 83 -1.75 29.47 16.85
C GLU A 83 -2.77 28.65 17.63
N SER A 84 -3.99 28.58 17.12
CA SER A 84 -5.09 27.93 17.82
C SER A 84 -6.22 27.47 16.90
N LEU A 85 -7.02 26.54 17.43
CA LEU A 85 -8.24 26.02 16.83
C LEU A 85 -9.43 26.50 17.66
N VAL A 86 -10.43 27.09 17.02
CA VAL A 86 -11.69 27.48 17.67
C VAL A 86 -12.73 26.41 17.33
N LEU A 87 -13.27 25.76 18.35
CA LEU A 87 -14.36 24.81 18.21
C LEU A 87 -15.71 25.52 18.11
N GLN A 88 -16.68 24.87 17.47
CA GLN A 88 -18.09 25.26 17.56
C GLN A 88 -18.49 25.35 19.04
N GLY A 89 -18.97 26.51 19.46
CA GLY A 89 -19.21 26.83 20.87
C GLY A 89 -18.15 27.74 21.50
N GLY A 90 -17.13 28.15 20.74
CA GLY A 90 -16.17 29.19 21.11
C GLY A 90 -14.99 28.73 21.98
N GLN A 91 -14.88 27.43 22.28
CA GLN A 91 -13.72 26.90 22.98
C GLN A 91 -12.47 27.04 22.08
N VAL A 92 -11.41 27.63 22.63
CA VAL A 92 -10.13 27.79 21.95
C VAL A 92 -9.14 26.72 22.44
N ILE A 93 -8.42 26.10 21.50
CA ILE A 93 -7.34 25.15 21.76
C ILE A 93 -6.06 25.70 21.14
N ASP A 94 -5.14 26.16 21.99
CA ASP A 94 -3.82 26.62 21.58
C ASP A 94 -2.84 25.44 21.37
N GLY A 95 -1.80 25.67 20.57
CA GLY A 95 -0.72 24.72 20.39
C GLY A 95 0.49 25.30 19.66
N ASP A 96 1.68 24.78 19.95
CA ASP A 96 2.91 25.19 19.28
C ASP A 96 3.09 24.47 17.92
N PHE A 97 2.54 23.25 17.83
CA PHE A 97 2.70 22.35 16.69
C PHE A 97 1.42 21.56 16.44
N PHE A 98 1.03 21.43 15.18
CA PHE A 98 -0.22 20.79 14.78
C PHE A 98 0.03 19.62 13.82
N VAL A 99 -0.69 18.53 14.03
CA VAL A 99 -0.73 17.40 13.09
C VAL A 99 -2.10 17.40 12.41
N ASP A 100 -2.11 17.70 11.12
CA ASP A 100 -3.35 17.70 10.32
C ASP A 100 -3.72 16.26 9.95
N CYS A 101 -4.65 15.69 10.70
CA CYS A 101 -5.28 14.40 10.40
C CYS A 101 -6.74 14.57 9.92
N SER A 102 -7.11 15.73 9.37
CA SER A 102 -8.50 16.07 9.00
C SER A 102 -9.02 15.38 7.73
N GLY A 103 -8.27 14.41 7.21
CA GLY A 103 -8.60 13.65 6.02
C GLY A 103 -8.43 14.46 4.73
N ILE A 104 -9.18 14.10 3.69
CA ILE A 104 -9.17 14.74 2.36
C ILE A 104 -9.44 16.26 2.44
N ARG A 105 -10.12 16.71 3.50
CA ARG A 105 -10.38 18.14 3.73
C ARG A 105 -9.10 18.97 3.83
N GLY A 106 -8.02 18.40 4.40
CA GLY A 106 -6.76 19.10 4.65
C GLY A 106 -6.95 20.47 5.28
N LEU A 107 -7.73 20.53 6.38
CA LEU A 107 -8.19 21.75 7.01
C LEU A 107 -7.04 22.72 7.29
N LEU A 108 -5.92 22.23 7.83
CA LEU A 108 -4.77 23.08 8.16
C LEU A 108 -3.87 23.21 6.93
N ILE A 109 -3.43 22.08 6.38
CA ILE A 109 -2.37 22.06 5.37
C ILE A 109 -2.81 22.65 4.02
N HIS A 110 -4.06 22.41 3.61
CA HIS A 110 -4.61 22.87 2.34
C HIS A 110 -5.45 24.13 2.50
N GLN A 111 -6.48 24.11 3.36
CA GLN A 111 -7.43 25.22 3.43
C GLN A 111 -6.83 26.46 4.10
N LYS A 112 -6.04 26.29 5.16
CA LYS A 112 -5.48 27.42 5.92
C LYS A 112 -4.09 27.84 5.46
N LEU A 113 -3.20 26.88 5.19
CA LEU A 113 -1.83 27.19 4.77
C LEU A 113 -1.65 27.29 3.24
N GLY A 114 -2.62 26.84 2.44
CA GLY A 114 -2.57 26.99 0.98
C GLY A 114 -1.42 26.23 0.31
N THR A 115 -0.99 25.10 0.88
CA THR A 115 0.24 24.39 0.48
C THR A 115 0.23 23.88 -0.98
N GLY A 116 -0.96 23.73 -1.58
CA GLY A 116 -1.11 23.16 -2.91
C GLY A 116 -1.02 21.63 -2.92
N TYR A 117 -1.31 21.04 -4.08
CA TYR A 117 -1.43 19.60 -4.28
C TYR A 117 -0.92 19.25 -5.68
N ASP A 118 -0.13 18.19 -5.79
CA ASP A 118 0.37 17.66 -7.05
C ASP A 118 -0.54 16.51 -7.49
N ASP A 119 -1.21 16.72 -8.62
CA ASP A 119 -2.19 15.80 -9.18
C ASP A 119 -1.51 14.73 -10.02
N TRP A 120 -1.77 13.46 -9.70
CA TRP A 120 -1.22 12.32 -10.42
C TRP A 120 -2.27 11.52 -11.18
N SER A 121 -3.47 12.08 -11.37
CA SER A 121 -4.57 11.41 -12.10
C SER A 121 -4.25 11.11 -13.56
N HIS A 122 -3.24 11.76 -14.14
CA HIS A 122 -2.74 11.47 -15.48
C HIS A 122 -1.95 10.15 -15.58
N TRP A 123 -1.45 9.62 -14.46
CA TRP A 123 -0.80 8.31 -14.38
C TRP A 123 -1.66 7.25 -13.70
N LEU A 124 -2.49 7.66 -12.73
CA LEU A 124 -3.35 6.78 -11.95
C LEU A 124 -4.81 7.23 -12.16
N PRO A 125 -5.48 6.73 -13.22
CA PRO A 125 -6.72 7.32 -13.75
C PRO A 125 -7.98 6.97 -12.95
N CYS A 126 -7.89 6.07 -11.97
CA CYS A 126 -8.99 5.74 -11.08
C CYS A 126 -9.19 6.88 -10.06
N ASP A 127 -10.41 7.38 -9.93
CA ASP A 127 -10.79 8.54 -9.11
C ASP A 127 -11.96 8.25 -8.15
N ARG A 128 -12.53 7.04 -8.22
CA ARG A 128 -13.63 6.58 -7.38
C ARG A 128 -13.40 5.17 -6.88
N ALA A 129 -14.00 4.89 -5.74
CA ALA A 129 -14.16 3.53 -5.25
C ALA A 129 -15.61 3.29 -4.81
N MET A 130 -16.08 2.06 -4.97
CA MET A 130 -17.27 1.56 -4.30
C MET A 130 -16.85 0.56 -3.23
N ALA A 131 -17.41 0.65 -2.02
CA ALA A 131 -17.09 -0.26 -0.93
C ALA A 131 -18.35 -0.86 -0.32
N VAL A 132 -18.33 -2.18 -0.08
CA VAL A 132 -19.42 -2.93 0.55
C VAL A 132 -18.87 -4.07 1.41
N PRO A 133 -19.29 -4.20 2.69
CA PRO A 133 -18.98 -5.38 3.47
C PRO A 133 -19.83 -6.56 3.02
N SER A 134 -19.32 -7.79 3.14
CA SER A 134 -20.09 -9.02 2.95
C SER A 134 -19.89 -9.99 4.12
N GLU A 135 -20.76 -10.99 4.24
CA GLU A 135 -20.64 -12.05 5.23
C GLU A 135 -19.26 -12.71 5.15
N ARG A 136 -18.74 -13.18 6.29
CA ARG A 136 -17.45 -13.90 6.33
C ARG A 136 -17.53 -15.14 5.46
N PHE A 137 -16.43 -15.50 4.80
CA PHE A 137 -16.32 -16.78 4.12
C PHE A 137 -16.26 -17.94 5.11
N GLU A 138 -16.60 -19.14 4.62
CA GLU A 138 -16.42 -20.38 5.39
C GLU A 138 -14.95 -20.55 5.82
N LYS A 139 -14.01 -20.17 4.95
CA LYS A 139 -12.57 -20.19 5.22
C LYS A 139 -11.92 -18.83 4.99
N THR A 140 -11.12 -18.37 5.95
CA THR A 140 -10.38 -17.09 5.84
C THR A 140 -9.08 -17.33 5.07
N VAL A 141 -8.92 -16.72 3.90
CA VAL A 141 -7.67 -16.82 3.12
C VAL A 141 -6.58 -15.86 3.65
N PRO A 142 -5.29 -16.23 3.64
CA PRO A 142 -4.21 -15.41 4.22
C PRO A 142 -3.62 -14.41 3.21
N PHE A 143 -4.45 -13.84 2.32
CA PHE A 143 -4.02 -12.86 1.31
C PHE A 143 -5.13 -11.87 0.95
N THR A 144 -4.73 -10.69 0.48
CA THR A 144 -5.64 -9.76 -0.21
C THR A 144 -5.76 -10.20 -1.66
N ARG A 145 -6.97 -10.17 -2.23
CA ARG A 145 -7.16 -10.37 -3.67
C ARG A 145 -7.37 -9.02 -4.35
N ALA A 146 -6.64 -8.77 -5.43
CA ALA A 146 -6.82 -7.65 -6.35
C ALA A 146 -7.20 -8.21 -7.73
N ILE A 147 -8.39 -7.86 -8.24
CA ILE A 147 -8.97 -8.45 -9.45
C ILE A 147 -9.18 -7.34 -10.48
N ALA A 148 -8.47 -7.41 -11.61
CA ALA A 148 -8.63 -6.45 -12.70
C ALA A 148 -10.00 -6.59 -13.39
N HIS A 149 -10.65 -5.46 -13.64
CA HIS A 149 -11.94 -5.31 -14.33
C HIS A 149 -11.82 -4.32 -15.50
N PRO A 150 -12.80 -4.21 -16.41
CA PRO A 150 -12.67 -3.38 -17.63
C PRO A 150 -12.43 -1.86 -17.43
N ALA A 151 -12.54 -1.34 -16.22
CA ALA A 151 -12.38 0.10 -15.94
C ALA A 151 -11.70 0.38 -14.58
N GLY A 152 -10.98 -0.60 -14.04
CA GLY A 152 -10.38 -0.53 -12.71
C GLY A 152 -10.12 -1.91 -12.12
N TRP A 153 -10.20 -2.06 -10.81
CA TRP A 153 -9.93 -3.33 -10.13
C TRP A 153 -10.67 -3.44 -8.80
N GLN A 154 -10.93 -4.67 -8.37
CA GLN A 154 -11.65 -4.99 -7.14
C GLN A 154 -10.72 -5.54 -6.08
N TRP A 155 -10.79 -5.00 -4.86
CA TRP A 155 -10.17 -5.60 -3.69
C TRP A 155 -11.12 -6.55 -2.97
N ARG A 156 -10.52 -7.54 -2.31
CA ARG A 156 -11.18 -8.38 -1.33
C ARG A 156 -10.24 -8.64 -0.16
N ILE A 157 -10.70 -8.28 1.03
CA ILE A 157 -9.92 -8.30 2.27
C ILE A 157 -10.69 -9.13 3.32
N PRO A 158 -10.22 -10.32 3.68
CA PRO A 158 -10.90 -11.16 4.65
C PRO A 158 -10.62 -10.73 6.09
N LEU A 159 -11.66 -10.68 6.94
CA LEU A 159 -11.56 -10.51 8.39
C LEU A 159 -12.19 -11.71 9.12
N GLN A 160 -11.98 -11.80 10.43
CA GLN A 160 -12.52 -12.91 11.24
C GLN A 160 -14.07 -12.94 11.30
N HIS A 161 -14.75 -11.82 11.06
CA HIS A 161 -16.20 -11.69 11.24
C HIS A 161 -16.95 -11.17 10.02
N ARG A 162 -16.25 -10.73 8.97
CA ARG A 162 -16.82 -10.25 7.70
C ARG A 162 -15.73 -10.17 6.63
N ASN A 163 -16.10 -9.84 5.40
CA ASN A 163 -15.15 -9.44 4.36
C ASN A 163 -15.32 -7.96 4.00
N GLY A 164 -14.22 -7.31 3.66
CA GLY A 164 -14.20 -5.99 3.02
C GLY A 164 -14.05 -6.14 1.51
N ASN A 165 -15.01 -5.63 0.75
CA ASN A 165 -14.97 -5.65 -0.71
C ASN A 165 -15.07 -4.23 -1.25
N GLY A 166 -14.46 -4.01 -2.41
CA GLY A 166 -14.71 -2.80 -3.14
C GLY A 166 -14.08 -2.77 -4.52
N LEU A 167 -14.59 -1.89 -5.37
CA LEU A 167 -14.14 -1.68 -6.74
C LEU A 167 -13.55 -0.28 -6.83
N VAL A 168 -12.27 -0.18 -7.16
CA VAL A 168 -11.60 1.05 -7.59
C VAL A 168 -11.82 1.20 -9.10
N TYR A 169 -12.26 2.37 -9.56
CA TYR A 169 -12.58 2.60 -10.97
C TYR A 169 -12.35 4.03 -11.44
N SER A 170 -12.20 4.19 -12.75
CA SER A 170 -12.11 5.49 -13.42
C SER A 170 -13.49 5.94 -13.88
N SER A 171 -13.93 7.10 -13.40
CA SER A 171 -15.24 7.66 -13.75
C SER A 171 -15.34 8.16 -15.20
N ASN A 172 -14.21 8.28 -15.90
CA ASN A 172 -14.15 8.50 -17.34
C ASN A 172 -14.50 7.23 -18.15
N HIS A 173 -14.47 6.05 -17.53
CA HIS A 173 -14.61 4.75 -18.18
C HIS A 173 -15.80 3.92 -17.65
N CYS A 174 -16.29 4.23 -16.45
CA CYS A 174 -17.35 3.48 -15.78
C CYS A 174 -18.22 4.41 -14.93
N SER A 175 -19.55 4.30 -15.09
CA SER A 175 -20.51 5.02 -14.25
C SER A 175 -20.64 4.39 -12.86
N ASP A 176 -21.19 5.14 -11.91
CA ASP A 176 -21.39 4.66 -10.53
C ASP A 176 -22.31 3.43 -10.49
N ASP A 177 -23.35 3.37 -11.33
CA ASP A 177 -24.27 2.23 -11.41
C ASP A 177 -23.58 0.99 -12.00
N GLN A 178 -22.80 1.14 -13.07
CA GLN A 178 -22.01 0.05 -13.64
C GLN A 178 -20.97 -0.48 -12.64
N ALA A 179 -20.34 0.41 -11.87
CA ALA A 179 -19.41 0.03 -10.82
C ALA A 179 -20.09 -0.77 -9.70
N ALA A 180 -21.32 -0.39 -9.33
CA ALA A 180 -22.12 -1.13 -8.35
C ALA A 180 -22.45 -2.52 -8.87
N ASP A 181 -22.93 -2.62 -10.11
CA ASP A 181 -23.26 -3.89 -10.75
C ASP A 181 -22.04 -4.81 -10.82
N ILE A 182 -20.88 -4.30 -11.24
CA ILE A 182 -19.63 -5.07 -11.29
C ILE A 182 -19.27 -5.58 -9.89
N LEU A 183 -19.28 -4.71 -8.87
CA LEU A 183 -18.91 -5.08 -7.51
C LEU A 183 -19.86 -6.15 -6.94
N MET A 184 -21.17 -5.92 -7.03
CA MET A 184 -22.20 -6.79 -6.45
C MET A 184 -22.25 -8.15 -7.14
N ASN A 185 -22.08 -8.20 -8.47
CA ASN A 185 -22.05 -9.46 -9.22
C ASN A 185 -20.77 -10.29 -8.97
N ASN A 186 -19.74 -9.72 -8.34
CA ASN A 186 -18.47 -10.39 -8.05
C ASN A 186 -18.22 -10.61 -6.54
N LEU A 187 -19.27 -10.50 -5.71
CA LEU A 187 -19.22 -10.92 -4.31
C LEU A 187 -19.33 -12.45 -4.20
N GLU A 188 -18.55 -13.04 -3.29
CA GLU A 188 -18.57 -14.48 -3.01
C GLU A 188 -19.41 -14.83 -1.76
N SER A 189 -19.97 -13.83 -1.10
CA SER A 189 -20.85 -13.98 0.05
C SER A 189 -21.86 -12.84 0.11
N GLU A 190 -22.93 -13.04 0.87
CA GLU A 190 -24.05 -12.10 0.95
C GLU A 190 -23.58 -10.70 1.40
N PRO A 191 -24.01 -9.62 0.73
CA PRO A 191 -23.68 -8.26 1.11
C PRO A 191 -24.34 -7.89 2.45
N LEU A 192 -23.61 -7.16 3.30
CA LEU A 192 -24.09 -6.68 4.60
C LEU A 192 -24.61 -5.23 4.53
N GLY A 193 -24.87 -4.72 3.33
CA GLY A 193 -25.41 -3.39 3.08
C GLY A 193 -25.24 -2.97 1.62
N GLU A 194 -25.57 -1.72 1.35
CA GLU A 194 -25.45 -1.14 0.01
C GLU A 194 -24.03 -0.62 -0.27
N PRO A 195 -23.55 -0.71 -1.53
CA PRO A 195 -22.30 -0.09 -1.96
C PRO A 195 -22.25 1.41 -1.67
N LYS A 196 -21.16 1.87 -1.05
CA LYS A 196 -20.90 3.29 -0.81
C LYS A 196 -19.84 3.83 -1.74
N ILE A 197 -20.14 4.95 -2.39
CA ILE A 197 -19.20 5.65 -3.26
C ILE A 197 -18.23 6.47 -2.42
N ILE A 198 -16.95 6.36 -2.75
CA ILE A 198 -15.85 7.14 -2.20
C ILE A 198 -15.22 7.86 -3.39
N ARG A 199 -15.17 9.18 -3.33
CA ARG A 199 -14.49 10.03 -4.32
C ARG A 199 -13.14 10.43 -3.76
N TYR A 200 -12.11 10.34 -4.57
CA TYR A 200 -10.76 10.73 -4.15
C TYR A 200 -10.01 11.36 -5.31
N ARG A 201 -8.84 11.91 -4.98
CA ARG A 201 -7.89 12.45 -5.93
C ARG A 201 -6.54 11.84 -5.63
N THR A 202 -5.90 11.27 -6.65
CA THR A 202 -4.59 10.65 -6.50
C THR A 202 -3.49 11.70 -6.59
N GLY A 203 -2.53 11.64 -5.67
CA GLY A 203 -1.45 12.62 -5.61
C GLY A 203 -0.91 12.85 -4.20
N ARG A 204 -0.18 13.94 -4.03
CA ARG A 204 0.40 14.35 -2.75
C ARG A 204 0.29 15.84 -2.52
N THR A 205 0.30 16.24 -1.25
CA THR A 205 0.56 17.63 -0.89
C THR A 205 2.00 18.00 -1.31
N ARG A 206 2.20 19.25 -1.74
CA ARG A 206 3.53 19.72 -2.19
C ARG A 206 4.56 19.71 -1.05
N LYS A 207 4.11 20.10 0.15
CA LYS A 207 4.88 20.04 1.39
C LYS A 207 4.06 19.31 2.45
N GLN A 208 4.53 18.13 2.87
CA GLN A 208 3.87 17.39 3.95
C GLN A 208 4.03 18.10 5.29
N TRP A 209 5.16 18.80 5.49
CA TRP A 209 5.39 19.74 6.58
C TRP A 209 5.40 21.18 6.04
N ASN A 210 4.48 22.03 6.49
CA ASN A 210 4.48 23.46 6.19
C ASN A 210 4.30 24.29 7.46
N ARG A 211 5.25 25.19 7.75
CA ARG A 211 5.31 25.98 9.00
C ARG A 211 5.26 25.04 10.22
N ASN A 212 4.37 25.27 11.19
CA ASN A 212 4.20 24.40 12.35
C ASN A 212 3.12 23.32 12.18
N VAL A 213 2.81 22.94 10.92
CA VAL A 213 1.83 21.91 10.59
C VAL A 213 2.48 20.76 9.82
N VAL A 214 2.28 19.53 10.29
CA VAL A 214 2.56 18.30 9.52
C VAL A 214 1.26 17.60 9.17
N SER A 215 1.08 17.28 7.90
CA SER A 215 -0.07 16.52 7.41
C SER A 215 0.19 15.00 7.45
N VAL A 216 -0.78 14.24 7.95
CA VAL A 216 -0.68 12.78 8.10
C VAL A 216 -1.95 12.10 7.61
N GLY A 217 -1.80 11.03 6.83
CA GLY A 217 -2.91 10.32 6.21
C GLY A 217 -3.45 11.10 5.01
N LEU A 218 -4.77 11.10 4.82
CA LEU A 218 -5.38 11.64 3.59
C LEU A 218 -5.19 13.16 3.39
N SER A 219 -4.76 13.88 4.42
CA SER A 219 -4.38 15.29 4.31
C SER A 219 -3.01 15.50 3.65
N SER A 220 -2.14 14.49 3.65
CA SER A 220 -0.82 14.57 3.02
C SER A 220 -0.78 14.02 1.59
N GLY A 221 -1.77 13.23 1.21
CA GLY A 221 -1.82 12.61 -0.11
C GLY A 221 -2.71 11.38 -0.11
N PHE A 222 -2.96 10.87 -1.30
CA PHE A 222 -3.67 9.62 -1.48
C PHE A 222 -3.13 8.88 -2.69
N LEU A 223 -2.88 7.60 -2.49
CA LEU A 223 -2.59 6.61 -3.51
C LEU A 223 -3.59 5.47 -3.30
N GLU A 224 -4.12 4.93 -4.38
CA GLU A 224 -5.07 3.84 -4.34
C GLU A 224 -4.49 2.59 -3.63
N PRO A 225 -5.31 1.77 -2.97
CA PRO A 225 -4.84 0.74 -2.05
C PRO A 225 -4.37 -0.55 -2.75
N LEU A 226 -3.86 -0.47 -3.98
CA LEU A 226 -3.45 -1.64 -4.76
C LEU A 226 -2.35 -2.44 -4.05
N GLU A 227 -1.43 -1.73 -3.39
CA GLU A 227 -0.30 -2.30 -2.63
C GLU A 227 -0.38 -2.00 -1.13
N SER A 228 -1.60 -1.78 -0.61
CA SER A 228 -1.88 -1.64 0.84
C SER A 228 -1.04 -0.57 1.58
N THR A 229 -0.70 0.54 0.93
CA THR A 229 0.31 1.50 1.42
C THR A 229 -0.22 2.62 2.34
N SER A 230 -1.54 2.82 2.45
CA SER A 230 -2.08 4.00 3.17
C SER A 230 -1.70 4.05 4.65
N ILE A 231 -1.77 2.92 5.38
CA ILE A 231 -1.41 2.88 6.80
C ILE A 231 0.11 2.92 6.98
N TYR A 232 0.86 2.33 6.06
CA TYR A 232 2.32 2.46 6.01
C TYR A 232 2.73 3.94 5.91
N LEU A 233 2.12 4.71 5.01
CA LEU A 233 2.41 6.14 4.84
C LEU A 233 2.09 6.96 6.09
N ILE A 234 1.03 6.61 6.83
CA ILE A 234 0.74 7.21 8.14
C ILE A 234 1.87 6.90 9.12
N GLN A 235 2.28 5.63 9.23
CA GLN A 235 3.36 5.22 10.13
C GLN A 235 4.68 5.90 9.77
N SER A 236 5.07 5.92 8.50
CA SER A 236 6.31 6.54 8.02
C SER A 236 6.33 8.04 8.32
N ALA A 237 5.21 8.75 8.06
CA ALA A 237 5.09 10.17 8.37
C ALA A 237 5.28 10.47 9.87
N VAL A 238 4.72 9.63 10.75
CA VAL A 238 4.87 9.75 12.21
C VAL A 238 6.30 9.44 12.65
N VAL A 239 6.90 8.34 12.15
CA VAL A 239 8.28 7.96 12.49
C VAL A 239 9.27 9.04 12.03
N ARG A 240 9.09 9.57 10.81
CA ARG A 240 9.89 10.67 10.28
C ARG A 240 9.76 11.92 11.15
N LEU A 241 8.55 12.23 11.62
CA LEU A 241 8.32 13.37 12.53
C LEU A 241 9.01 13.14 13.87
N LEU A 242 9.02 11.92 14.40
CA LEU A 242 9.73 11.62 15.64
C LEU A 242 11.25 11.78 15.50
N HIS A 243 11.84 11.40 14.36
CA HIS A 243 13.27 11.62 14.09
C HIS A 243 13.62 13.10 13.91
N LEU A 244 12.71 13.90 13.35
CA LEU A 244 12.89 15.32 13.07
C LEU A 244 12.10 16.21 14.03
N PHE A 245 11.81 15.72 15.24
CA PHE A 245 10.87 16.39 16.13
C PHE A 245 11.42 17.76 16.58
N PRO A 246 10.65 18.87 16.41
CA PRO A 246 11.18 20.22 16.55
C PRO A 246 11.13 20.69 18.01
N HIS A 247 11.84 20.01 18.92
CA HIS A 247 11.77 20.30 20.36
C HIS A 247 12.11 21.75 20.73
N ALA A 248 13.07 22.36 20.01
CA ALA A 248 13.49 23.75 20.21
C ALA A 248 12.82 24.74 19.25
N GLY A 249 11.71 24.35 18.63
CA GLY A 249 11.02 25.12 17.60
C GLY A 249 11.29 24.60 16.19
N VAL A 250 10.44 25.02 15.25
CA VAL A 250 10.50 24.62 13.84
C VAL A 250 11.59 25.41 13.12
N THR A 251 12.50 24.70 12.45
CA THR A 251 13.53 25.32 11.61
C THR A 251 13.34 24.93 10.14
N PRO A 252 13.78 25.76 9.17
CA PRO A 252 13.73 25.43 7.75
C PRO A 252 14.41 24.09 7.42
N ASP A 253 15.55 23.78 8.05
CA ASP A 253 16.31 22.55 7.78
C ASP A 253 15.51 21.28 8.11
N LEU A 254 14.78 21.28 9.23
CA LEU A 254 13.91 20.15 9.61
C LEU A 254 12.76 19.98 8.62
N VAL A 255 12.14 21.10 8.23
CA VAL A 255 11.03 21.13 7.27
C VAL A 255 11.46 20.64 5.90
N ASP A 256 12.61 21.11 5.41
CA ASP A 256 13.12 20.78 4.09
C ASP A 256 13.55 19.31 4.01
N GLU A 257 14.23 18.78 5.04
CA GLU A 257 14.60 17.36 5.06
C GLU A 257 13.38 16.44 5.20
N TYR A 258 12.39 16.81 6.03
CA TYR A 258 11.15 16.05 6.13
C TYR A 258 10.44 15.99 4.77
N ASN A 259 10.32 17.14 4.10
CA ASN A 259 9.65 17.24 2.82
C ASN A 259 10.40 16.48 1.72
N ARG A 260 11.73 16.56 1.69
CA ARG A 260 12.56 15.79 0.74
C ARG A 260 12.32 14.29 0.88
N GLN A 261 12.37 13.75 2.10
CA GLN A 261 12.11 12.33 2.33
C GLN A 261 10.66 11.94 1.97
N SER A 262 9.68 12.78 2.34
CA SER A 262 8.27 12.52 2.03
C SER A 262 8.00 12.49 0.53
N GLN A 263 8.61 13.41 -0.22
CA GLN A 263 8.46 13.49 -1.65
C GLN A 263 8.97 12.22 -2.33
N VAL A 264 10.22 11.83 -2.00
CA VAL A 264 10.85 10.63 -2.56
C VAL A 264 10.01 9.39 -2.27
N GLU A 265 9.54 9.22 -1.02
CA GLU A 265 8.71 8.06 -0.65
C GLU A 265 7.40 8.00 -1.45
N TYR A 266 6.67 9.12 -1.55
CA TYR A 266 5.42 9.16 -2.31
C TYR A 266 5.63 8.90 -3.80
N GLU A 267 6.68 9.46 -4.40
CA GLU A 267 7.02 9.24 -5.82
C GLU A 267 7.44 7.79 -6.06
N GLN A 268 8.15 7.18 -5.12
CA GLN A 268 8.57 5.79 -5.25
C GLN A 268 7.39 4.81 -5.20
N ILE A 269 6.45 5.03 -4.29
CA ILE A 269 5.23 4.23 -4.19
C ILE A 269 4.33 4.45 -5.41
N ARG A 270 4.18 5.70 -5.86
CA ARG A 270 3.44 6.04 -7.08
C ARG A 270 3.96 5.22 -8.26
N ASP A 271 5.27 5.23 -8.50
CA ASP A 271 5.87 4.52 -9.62
C ASP A 271 5.61 3.02 -9.57
N PHE A 272 5.64 2.44 -8.38
CA PHE A 272 5.34 1.01 -8.20
C PHE A 272 3.87 0.72 -8.53
N ILE A 273 2.93 1.57 -8.12
CA ILE A 273 1.50 1.41 -8.47
C ILE A 273 1.29 1.59 -10.00
N ILE A 274 1.94 2.60 -10.61
CA ILE A 274 1.90 2.84 -12.06
C ILE A 274 2.35 1.60 -12.84
N LEU A 275 3.35 0.87 -12.32
CA LEU A 275 3.88 -0.35 -12.96
C LEU A 275 2.77 -1.37 -13.27
N HIS A 276 1.84 -1.58 -12.34
CA HIS A 276 0.75 -2.54 -12.50
C HIS A 276 -0.18 -2.18 -13.66
N TYR A 277 -0.48 -0.88 -13.80
CA TYR A 277 -1.28 -0.35 -14.90
C TYR A 277 -0.52 -0.38 -16.21
N TYR A 278 0.75 0.02 -16.20
CA TYR A 278 1.56 0.18 -17.40
C TYR A 278 1.94 -1.15 -18.07
N LEU A 279 2.32 -2.16 -17.29
CA LEU A 279 2.73 -3.48 -17.79
C LEU A 279 1.56 -4.41 -18.11
N ASN A 280 0.32 -3.94 -18.15
CA ASN A 280 -0.81 -4.81 -18.43
C ASN A 280 -0.73 -5.41 -19.85
N GLU A 281 -1.23 -6.64 -20.03
CA GLU A 281 -1.37 -7.28 -21.35
C GLU A 281 -2.82 -7.33 -21.87
N ARG A 282 -3.73 -6.64 -21.20
CA ARG A 282 -5.18 -6.60 -21.50
C ARG A 282 -5.53 -5.74 -22.72
N ASP A 283 -6.41 -6.25 -23.58
CA ASP A 283 -6.93 -5.58 -24.77
C ASP A 283 -8.47 -5.43 -24.77
N ASP A 284 -9.13 -5.92 -23.72
CA ASP A 284 -10.58 -6.03 -23.57
C ASP A 284 -11.29 -4.69 -23.29
N SER A 285 -10.57 -3.61 -23.01
CA SER A 285 -11.17 -2.30 -22.72
C SER A 285 -10.31 -1.13 -23.19
N HIS A 286 -10.94 0.03 -23.38
CA HIS A 286 -10.20 1.27 -23.62
C HIS A 286 -9.33 1.67 -22.43
N PHE A 287 -9.82 1.48 -21.20
CA PHE A 287 -9.08 1.76 -19.98
C PHE A 287 -7.70 1.09 -19.95
N TRP A 288 -7.63 -0.22 -20.21
CA TRP A 288 -6.36 -0.97 -20.19
C TRP A 288 -5.43 -0.61 -21.36
N ARG A 289 -6.01 -0.32 -22.53
CA ARG A 289 -5.23 0.17 -23.69
C ARG A 289 -4.62 1.54 -23.38
N ASP A 290 -5.37 2.45 -22.79
CA ASP A 290 -4.88 3.78 -22.43
C ASP A 290 -3.81 3.68 -21.33
N ALA A 291 -4.05 2.86 -20.30
CA ALA A 291 -3.09 2.61 -19.22
C ALA A 291 -1.75 2.03 -19.73
N ARG A 292 -1.76 1.19 -20.77
CA ARG A 292 -0.53 0.65 -21.36
C ARG A 292 0.24 1.69 -22.19
N ASN A 293 -0.48 2.63 -22.80
CA ASN A 293 0.08 3.62 -23.73
C ASN A 293 0.36 4.99 -23.08
N MET A 294 0.17 5.13 -21.77
CA MET A 294 0.44 6.37 -21.06
C MET A 294 1.95 6.66 -20.99
N ASP A 295 2.30 7.95 -20.98
CA ASP A 295 3.64 8.38 -20.59
C ASP A 295 3.87 8.06 -19.10
N VAL A 296 5.05 7.55 -18.77
CA VAL A 296 5.41 7.18 -17.39
C VAL A 296 6.70 7.83 -16.94
N PRO A 297 6.93 8.00 -15.63
CA PRO A 297 8.20 8.49 -15.10
C PRO A 297 9.40 7.67 -15.59
N GLU A 298 10.52 8.36 -15.87
CA GLU A 298 11.74 7.75 -16.40
C GLU A 298 12.27 6.60 -15.52
N ARG A 299 12.08 6.70 -14.19
CA ARG A 299 12.46 5.65 -13.24
C ARG A 299 11.83 4.29 -13.59
N ILE A 300 10.58 4.27 -14.04
CA ILE A 300 9.86 3.04 -14.39
C ILE A 300 10.49 2.42 -15.64
N THR A 301 10.69 3.20 -16.71
CA THR A 301 11.26 2.70 -17.97
C THR A 301 12.70 2.24 -17.80
N GLN A 302 13.51 2.95 -17.00
CA GLN A 302 14.87 2.55 -16.66
C GLN A 302 14.91 1.21 -15.92
N LYS A 303 14.08 1.02 -14.88
CA LYS A 303 14.01 -0.25 -14.14
C LYS A 303 13.55 -1.40 -15.03
N ILE A 304 12.52 -1.21 -15.85
CA ILE A 304 12.05 -2.22 -16.80
C ILE A 304 13.14 -2.58 -17.80
N ALA A 305 13.81 -1.58 -18.40
CA ALA A 305 14.85 -1.81 -19.39
C ALA A 305 16.04 -2.58 -18.81
N LEU A 306 16.48 -2.21 -17.61
CA LEU A 306 17.55 -2.90 -16.92
C LEU A 306 17.17 -4.35 -16.56
N PHE A 307 15.99 -4.54 -15.98
CA PHE A 307 15.50 -5.88 -15.63
C PHE A 307 15.35 -6.76 -16.88
N ARG A 308 14.76 -6.23 -17.96
CA ARG A 308 14.64 -6.93 -19.24
C ARG A 308 16.01 -7.25 -19.86
N SER A 309 17.01 -6.39 -19.68
CA SER A 309 18.34 -6.60 -20.25
C SER A 309 19.04 -7.82 -19.64
N ASN A 310 19.11 -7.92 -18.31
CA ASN A 310 19.92 -8.97 -17.65
C ASN A 310 19.39 -9.46 -16.29
N GLY A 311 18.14 -9.16 -15.96
CA GLY A 311 17.51 -9.53 -14.70
C GLY A 311 17.96 -8.70 -13.50
N SER A 312 18.70 -7.61 -13.69
CA SER A 312 19.15 -6.78 -12.56
C SER A 312 18.02 -5.93 -11.99
N LEU A 313 17.93 -5.91 -10.66
CA LEU A 313 17.10 -5.02 -9.88
C LEU A 313 18.00 -4.33 -8.85
N PHE A 314 17.86 -3.02 -8.72
CA PHE A 314 18.56 -2.24 -7.71
C PHE A 314 17.57 -1.55 -6.79
N ARG A 315 17.90 -1.57 -5.51
CA ARG A 315 17.17 -0.85 -4.47
C ARG A 315 17.48 0.65 -4.52
N ASP A 316 16.42 1.43 -4.54
CA ASP A 316 16.53 2.89 -4.37
C ASP A 316 16.56 3.26 -2.88
N GLN A 317 17.10 4.43 -2.58
CA GLN A 317 17.12 4.96 -1.22
C GLN A 317 15.68 5.23 -0.76
N ILE A 318 15.33 4.83 0.48
CA ILE A 318 14.00 5.03 1.09
C ILE A 318 12.88 4.15 0.46
N ASP A 319 13.21 3.27 -0.50
CA ASP A 319 12.19 2.43 -1.13
C ASP A 319 11.67 1.33 -0.20
N ILE A 320 10.36 1.20 -0.21
CA ILE A 320 9.57 0.26 0.59
C ILE A 320 9.41 -1.06 -0.15
N PHE A 321 9.39 -0.99 -1.48
CA PHE A 321 9.31 -2.16 -2.36
C PHE A 321 10.72 -2.62 -2.66
N LEU A 322 11.10 -3.72 -2.01
CA LEU A 322 12.41 -4.33 -2.19
C LEU A 322 12.48 -5.09 -3.52
N GLU A 323 13.67 -5.57 -3.87
CA GLU A 323 13.93 -6.29 -5.11
C GLU A 323 12.94 -7.46 -5.35
N PRO A 324 12.54 -8.27 -4.35
CA PRO A 324 11.54 -9.32 -4.55
C PRO A 324 10.19 -8.79 -5.05
N SER A 325 9.75 -7.61 -4.59
CA SER A 325 8.47 -7.02 -5.01
C SER A 325 8.50 -6.61 -6.49
N TRP A 326 9.57 -5.93 -6.91
CA TRP A 326 9.80 -5.61 -8.32
C TRP A 326 9.93 -6.86 -9.19
N LEU A 327 10.66 -7.87 -8.72
CA LEU A 327 10.81 -9.15 -9.42
C LEU A 327 9.46 -9.83 -9.68
N GLN A 328 8.63 -9.93 -8.64
CA GLN A 328 7.33 -10.60 -8.70
C GLN A 328 6.35 -9.87 -9.61
N VAL A 329 6.26 -8.53 -9.52
CA VAL A 329 5.36 -7.76 -10.39
C VAL A 329 5.83 -7.78 -11.84
N MET A 330 7.13 -7.56 -12.09
CA MET A 330 7.65 -7.55 -13.46
C MET A 330 7.51 -8.91 -14.15
N LEU A 331 7.91 -10.00 -13.49
CA LEU A 331 7.75 -11.34 -14.06
C LEU A 331 6.29 -11.75 -14.17
N GLY A 332 5.49 -11.49 -13.14
CA GLY A 332 4.05 -11.78 -13.12
C GLY A 332 3.27 -11.03 -14.20
N GLN A 333 3.78 -9.89 -14.66
CA GLN A 333 3.23 -9.10 -15.76
C GLN A 333 4.05 -9.20 -17.06
N GLY A 334 4.76 -10.32 -17.27
CA GLY A 334 5.30 -10.70 -18.58
C GLY A 334 6.64 -10.06 -18.96
N VAL A 335 7.30 -9.31 -18.07
CA VAL A 335 8.65 -8.79 -18.34
C VAL A 335 9.66 -9.89 -18.08
N LEU A 336 10.11 -10.56 -19.14
CA LEU A 336 11.14 -11.59 -19.05
C LEU A 336 12.55 -11.01 -19.28
N PRO A 337 13.54 -11.35 -18.43
CA PRO A 337 14.93 -10.97 -18.66
C PRO A 337 15.53 -11.75 -19.84
N GLN A 338 16.29 -11.06 -20.69
CA GLN A 338 16.96 -11.61 -21.87
C GLN A 338 18.30 -12.29 -21.54
N ASP A 339 18.90 -11.90 -20.41
CA ASP A 339 20.14 -12.47 -19.89
C ASP A 339 20.04 -12.65 -18.36
N TYR A 340 21.06 -13.24 -17.76
CA TYR A 340 21.20 -13.43 -16.33
C TYR A 340 22.64 -13.18 -15.89
N HIS A 341 22.84 -12.94 -14.59
CA HIS A 341 24.18 -12.71 -14.07
C HIS A 341 25.14 -13.89 -14.32
N PRO A 342 26.37 -13.68 -14.85
CA PRO A 342 27.30 -14.75 -15.24
C PRO A 342 27.69 -15.72 -14.11
N ILE A 343 27.62 -15.27 -12.84
CA ILE A 343 27.83 -16.14 -11.67
C ILE A 343 26.91 -17.34 -11.67
N ALA A 344 25.71 -17.20 -12.25
CA ALA A 344 24.79 -18.31 -12.41
C ALA A 344 25.48 -19.45 -13.12
N GLY A 345 26.35 -19.17 -14.10
CA GLY A 345 27.20 -20.06 -14.93
C GLY A 345 28.25 -20.89 -14.17
N SER A 346 28.51 -20.61 -12.89
CA SER A 346 29.52 -21.31 -12.09
C SER A 346 29.16 -22.77 -11.74
N LEU A 347 27.88 -23.11 -11.74
CA LEU A 347 27.40 -24.48 -11.48
C LEU A 347 27.42 -25.32 -12.77
N SER A 348 27.57 -26.63 -12.70
CA SER A 348 27.16 -27.51 -13.81
C SER A 348 25.64 -27.62 -13.88
N ASP A 349 25.08 -28.09 -14.99
CA ASP A 349 23.62 -28.25 -15.11
C ASP A 349 23.07 -29.27 -14.09
N ALA A 350 23.85 -30.31 -13.77
CA ALA A 350 23.50 -31.25 -12.70
C ALA A 350 23.50 -30.57 -11.32
N GLN A 351 24.50 -29.74 -11.01
CA GLN A 351 24.54 -29.00 -9.74
C GLN A 351 23.41 -27.98 -9.63
N LEU A 352 23.07 -27.29 -10.73
CA LEU A 352 21.95 -26.36 -10.77
C LEU A 352 20.63 -27.08 -10.50
N ARG A 353 20.41 -28.24 -11.15
CA ARG A 353 19.27 -29.12 -10.90
C ARG A 353 19.13 -29.50 -9.45
N ASP A 354 20.19 -30.07 -8.89
CA ASP A 354 20.16 -30.60 -7.54
C ASP A 354 19.91 -29.47 -6.53
N LYS A 355 20.52 -28.30 -6.77
CA LYS A 355 20.30 -27.11 -5.93
C LYS A 355 18.85 -26.64 -6.00
N LEU A 356 18.27 -26.49 -7.18
CA LEU A 356 16.88 -26.06 -7.35
C LEU A 356 15.90 -27.07 -6.75
N ALA A 357 16.08 -28.37 -7.03
CA ALA A 357 15.25 -29.44 -6.47
C ALA A 357 15.33 -29.48 -4.92
N ASN A 358 16.52 -29.29 -4.36
CA ASN A 358 16.69 -29.21 -2.91
C ASN A 358 16.02 -27.97 -2.33
N THR A 359 16.17 -26.79 -2.96
CA THR A 359 15.48 -25.56 -2.51
C THR A 359 13.96 -25.74 -2.52
N LEU A 360 13.39 -26.31 -3.59
CA LEU A 360 11.95 -26.60 -3.67
C LEU A 360 11.50 -27.52 -2.53
N LYS A 361 12.26 -28.57 -2.25
CA LYS A 361 11.98 -29.49 -1.14
C LYS A 361 12.01 -28.75 0.21
N LEU A 362 13.03 -27.93 0.46
CA LEU A 362 13.18 -27.17 1.70
C LEU A 362 12.05 -26.15 1.87
N LYS A 363 11.67 -25.44 0.80
CA LYS A 363 10.55 -24.48 0.82
C LYS A 363 9.21 -25.13 1.12
N LYS A 364 8.98 -26.37 0.66
CA LYS A 364 7.73 -27.11 0.92
C LYS A 364 7.71 -27.81 2.29
N GLU A 365 8.86 -27.98 2.96
CA GLU A 365 8.97 -28.74 4.22
C GLU A 365 8.08 -28.21 5.37
N PRO A 366 7.91 -26.89 5.58
CA PRO A 366 7.08 -26.40 6.67
C PRO A 366 5.58 -26.66 6.48
N LEU A 367 5.09 -26.72 5.23
CA LEU A 367 3.65 -26.70 4.91
C LEU A 367 2.83 -27.79 5.62
N PRO A 368 3.23 -29.07 5.69
CA PRO A 368 2.45 -30.10 6.35
C PRO A 368 2.34 -29.91 7.88
N LYS A 369 3.25 -29.13 8.47
CA LYS A 369 3.32 -28.86 9.91
C LYS A 369 2.52 -27.60 10.30
N MET A 370 2.12 -26.79 9.32
CA MET A 370 1.38 -25.56 9.55
C MET A 370 -0.13 -25.82 9.69
N PRO A 371 -0.79 -25.17 10.67
CA PRO A 371 -2.25 -25.19 10.73
C PRO A 371 -2.84 -24.43 9.55
N ASP A 372 -4.09 -24.75 9.23
CA ASP A 372 -4.89 -23.90 8.34
C ASP A 372 -5.07 -22.52 8.96
N HIS A 373 -5.26 -21.49 8.14
CA HIS A 373 -5.28 -20.11 8.61
C HIS A 373 -6.35 -19.85 9.67
N ASP A 374 -7.57 -20.36 9.50
CA ASP A 374 -8.63 -20.25 10.52
C ASP A 374 -8.24 -20.94 11.83
N ARG A 375 -7.59 -22.10 11.75
CA ARG A 375 -7.11 -22.80 12.94
C ARG A 375 -6.04 -22.00 13.68
N PHE A 376 -5.16 -21.32 12.95
CA PHE A 376 -4.22 -20.38 13.55
C PHE A 376 -4.95 -19.21 14.24
N LEU A 377 -5.95 -18.62 13.59
CA LEU A 377 -6.73 -17.50 14.14
C LEU A 377 -7.49 -17.91 15.40
N GLU A 378 -8.06 -19.11 15.48
CA GLU A 378 -8.68 -19.63 16.71
C GLU A 378 -7.68 -19.74 17.88
N LEU A 379 -6.45 -20.17 17.59
CA LEU A 379 -5.43 -20.39 18.61
C LEU A 379 -4.81 -19.08 19.12
N TYR A 380 -4.72 -18.05 18.28
CA TYR A 380 -3.91 -16.84 18.54
C TYR A 380 -4.65 -15.51 18.36
N GLY A 381 -5.81 -15.50 17.71
CA GLY A 381 -6.57 -14.30 17.34
C GLY A 381 -7.54 -13.80 18.41
N GLY A 382 -7.74 -14.56 19.49
CA GLY A 382 -8.69 -14.25 20.57
C GLY A 382 -10.13 -14.50 20.12
N GLY A 383 -10.71 -15.60 20.61
CA GLY A 383 -12.14 -15.90 20.48
C GLY A 383 -12.99 -15.14 21.49
#